data_AF-A0A1Q6A3X4-F1
#
_entry.id   AF-A0A1Q6A3X4-F1
#
_cell.length_a   1.000
_cell.length_b   1.000
_cell.length_c   1.000
_cell.angle_alpha   90.00
_cell.angle_beta   90.00
_cell.angle_gamma   90.00
#
_symmetry.space_group_name_H-M   'P 1'
#
loop_
_entity.id
_entity.type
_entity.pdbx_description
1 polymer ?
#
loop_
_entity_poly.entity_id
_entity_poly.type
_entity_poly.pdbx_seq_one_letter_code
_entity_poly.pdbx_strand_id
1 'polypeptide(L)'
;MILFSQIITNIIIIDFLPELNLASELEEYCKSQAPTTLISPEDEQDFLNILKIIAKGAPEEGVLIHLLAHGNIDRSYFGKNSDFKFPWSIFGEPLTAINQKCGGRLIINASLTCYSEPLMFLKYAHRDIYHAAIFSTTERSPQAIMQNINIYNKCINSDSVVSAITQENDAISDGSEPPIRPFAYIGC
;
A
#
# COMPACT_ATOMS: atom_id res chain seq x y z
N MET A 1 -12.81 8.63 -8.27
CA MET A 1 -11.59 8.03 -8.86
C MET A 1 -11.83 6.55 -9.04
N ILE A 2 -11.86 6.07 -10.29
CA ILE A 2 -11.90 4.64 -10.62
C ILE A 2 -10.44 4.16 -10.55
N LEU A 3 -10.11 3.30 -9.58
CA LEU A 3 -8.71 2.96 -9.26
C LEU A 3 -7.99 2.24 -10.44
N PHE A 4 -8.74 1.43 -11.18
CA PHE A 4 -8.29 0.70 -12.35
C PHE A 4 -9.21 0.98 -13.53
N SER A 5 -8.62 1.46 -14.62
CA SER A 5 -9.19 1.56 -15.99
C SER A 5 -8.51 2.66 -16.83
N GLN A 6 -7.57 3.44 -16.26
CA GLN A 6 -6.75 4.41 -17.02
C GLN A 6 -5.58 5.06 -16.23
N ILE A 7 -5.50 4.86 -14.91
CA ILE A 7 -4.56 5.58 -14.04
C ILE A 7 -3.40 4.69 -13.61
N ILE A 8 -3.66 3.50 -13.06
CA ILE A 8 -2.62 2.56 -12.63
C ILE A 8 -2.40 1.52 -13.73
N THR A 9 -1.17 1.43 -14.23
CA THR A 9 -0.76 0.51 -15.31
C THR A 9 0.34 -0.45 -14.90
N ASN A 10 0.99 -0.22 -13.75
CA ASN A 10 1.99 -1.12 -13.18
C ASN A 10 1.72 -1.32 -11.69
N ILE A 11 1.82 -2.57 -11.24
CA ILE A 11 1.65 -2.96 -9.85
C ILE A 11 2.96 -3.55 -9.34
N ILE A 12 3.39 -3.10 -8.18
CA ILE A 12 4.59 -3.59 -7.51
C ILE A 12 4.18 -4.04 -6.12
N ILE A 13 4.45 -5.29 -5.77
CA ILE A 13 4.23 -5.84 -4.44
C ILE A 13 5.59 -5.98 -3.79
N ILE A 14 5.80 -5.26 -2.69
CA ILE A 14 7.00 -5.34 -1.86
C ILE A 14 6.61 -6.10 -0.59
N ASP A 15 7.04 -7.35 -0.51
CA ASP A 15 6.70 -8.28 0.56
C ASP A 15 7.88 -8.46 1.53
N PHE A 16 7.78 -7.85 2.70
CA PHE A 16 8.76 -8.00 3.78
C PHE A 16 8.47 -9.23 4.66
N LEU A 17 7.34 -9.91 4.45
CA LEU A 17 6.84 -11.05 5.23
C LEU A 17 6.65 -12.31 4.37
N PRO A 18 7.60 -12.70 3.49
CA PRO A 18 7.40 -13.77 2.52
C PRO A 18 7.09 -15.13 3.16
N GLU A 19 7.55 -15.37 4.40
CA GLU A 19 7.27 -16.58 5.16
C GLU A 19 5.78 -16.78 5.50
N LEU A 20 4.99 -15.71 5.50
CA LEU A 20 3.56 -15.77 5.77
C LEU A 20 2.75 -16.13 4.51
N ASN A 21 3.38 -16.12 3.32
CA ASN A 21 2.76 -16.43 2.03
C ASN A 21 1.50 -15.57 1.74
N LEU A 22 1.49 -14.32 2.21
CA LEU A 22 0.34 -13.42 2.09
C LEU A 22 0.25 -12.78 0.70
N ALA A 23 1.39 -12.59 0.05
CA ALA A 23 1.45 -11.91 -1.25
C ALA A 23 0.85 -12.72 -2.39
N SER A 24 0.81 -14.06 -2.29
CA SER A 24 0.47 -14.95 -3.42
C SER A 24 -0.92 -14.68 -4.00
N GLU A 25 -1.95 -14.58 -3.16
CA GLU A 25 -3.33 -14.34 -3.61
C GLU A 25 -3.50 -12.92 -4.18
N LEU A 26 -2.83 -11.94 -3.56
CA LEU A 26 -2.80 -10.57 -4.05
C LEU A 26 -2.10 -10.48 -5.41
N GLU A 27 -0.99 -11.19 -5.58
CA GLU A 27 -0.21 -11.22 -6.81
C GLU A 27 -1.01 -11.85 -7.96
N GLU A 28 -1.64 -13.00 -7.72
CA GLU A 28 -2.50 -13.66 -8.71
C GLU A 28 -3.63 -12.74 -9.16
N TYR A 29 -4.31 -12.09 -8.21
CA TYR A 29 -5.33 -11.11 -8.52
C TYR A 29 -4.77 -9.94 -9.35
N CYS A 30 -3.69 -9.30 -8.90
CA CYS A 30 -3.11 -8.14 -9.58
C CYS A 30 -2.63 -8.46 -11.00
N LYS A 31 -2.04 -9.65 -11.23
CA LYS A 31 -1.60 -10.12 -12.56
C LYS A 31 -2.74 -10.18 -13.58
N SER A 32 -3.97 -10.43 -13.13
CA SER A 32 -5.14 -10.41 -14.01
C SER A 32 -5.56 -9.00 -14.44
N GLN A 33 -5.06 -7.96 -13.77
CA GLN A 33 -5.45 -6.56 -13.96
C GLN A 33 -4.36 -5.73 -14.66
N ALA A 34 -3.09 -5.93 -14.31
CA ALA A 34 -1.95 -5.18 -14.84
C ALA A 34 -0.62 -5.94 -14.69
N PRO A 35 0.43 -5.59 -15.45
CA PRO A 35 1.78 -6.07 -15.19
C PRO A 35 2.15 -5.89 -13.71
N THR A 36 2.51 -7.01 -13.08
CA THR A 36 2.72 -7.09 -11.63
C THR A 36 4.09 -7.68 -11.35
N THR A 37 4.84 -7.02 -10.47
CA THR A 37 6.14 -7.50 -9.98
C THR A 37 6.06 -7.75 -8.48
N LEU A 38 6.41 -8.95 -8.03
CA LEU A 38 6.60 -9.28 -6.61
C LEU A 38 8.09 -9.25 -6.26
N ILE A 39 8.44 -8.53 -5.20
CA ILE A 39 9.81 -8.34 -4.73
C ILE A 39 9.84 -8.49 -3.20
N SER A 40 10.81 -9.23 -2.68
CA SER A 40 11.03 -9.38 -1.24
C SER A 40 12.41 -8.86 -0.88
N PRO A 41 12.52 -7.68 -0.25
CA PRO A 41 13.81 -7.13 0.11
C PRO A 41 14.52 -7.97 1.18
N GLU A 42 15.84 -8.12 1.08
CA GLU A 42 16.64 -8.88 2.04
C GLU A 42 17.10 -8.03 3.24
N ASP A 43 17.44 -6.76 2.99
CA ASP A 43 17.93 -5.80 3.99
C ASP A 43 17.57 -4.34 3.63
N GLU A 44 18.00 -3.37 4.45
CA GLU A 44 17.75 -1.94 4.20
C GLU A 44 18.30 -1.47 2.86
N GLN A 45 19.52 -1.90 2.57
CA GLN A 45 20.25 -1.43 1.42
C GLN A 45 19.63 -1.97 0.14
N ASP A 46 19.19 -3.22 0.17
CA ASP A 46 18.43 -3.87 -0.89
C ASP A 46 17.08 -3.18 -1.08
N PHE A 47 16.33 -2.90 -0.01
CA PHE A 47 15.08 -2.16 -0.11
C PHE A 47 15.25 -0.78 -0.75
N LEU A 48 16.24 -0.01 -0.32
CA LEU A 48 16.57 1.29 -0.92
C LEU A 48 16.99 1.16 -2.39
N ASN A 49 17.69 0.09 -2.76
CA ASN A 49 18.06 -0.19 -4.14
C ASN A 49 16.84 -0.54 -4.99
N ILE A 50 15.92 -1.35 -4.47
CA ILE A 50 14.62 -1.66 -5.11
C ILE A 50 13.86 -0.37 -5.38
N LEU A 51 13.70 0.50 -4.39
CA LEU A 51 13.02 1.78 -4.58
C LEU A 51 13.70 2.67 -5.64
N LYS A 52 15.04 2.70 -5.68
CA LYS A 52 15.79 3.42 -6.71
C LYS A 52 15.59 2.81 -8.11
N ILE A 53 15.52 1.49 -8.22
CA ILE A 53 15.25 0.78 -9.48
C ILE A 53 13.85 1.13 -9.97
N ILE A 54 12.85 1.08 -9.08
CA ILE A 54 11.47 1.48 -9.38
C ILE A 54 11.45 2.94 -9.83
N ALA A 55 12.09 3.85 -9.11
CA ALA A 55 12.17 5.26 -9.50
C ALA A 55 12.84 5.44 -10.87
N LYS A 56 13.84 4.64 -11.22
CA LYS A 56 14.51 4.71 -12.53
C LYS A 56 13.62 4.20 -13.66
N GLY A 57 12.95 3.06 -13.45
CA GLY A 57 12.09 2.39 -14.42
C GLY A 57 10.61 2.79 -14.39
N ALA A 58 10.22 3.72 -13.52
CA ALA A 58 8.82 4.10 -13.37
C ALA A 58 8.25 4.63 -14.71
N PRO A 59 7.10 4.09 -15.16
CA PRO A 59 6.39 4.60 -16.32
C PRO A 59 5.95 6.07 -16.13
N GLU A 60 5.59 6.75 -17.23
CA GLU A 60 4.90 8.05 -17.16
C GLU A 60 3.40 7.88 -16.79
N GLU A 61 2.92 6.64 -16.85
CA GLU A 61 1.62 6.18 -16.36
C GLU A 61 1.66 5.87 -14.85
N GLY A 62 0.50 5.69 -14.20
CA GLY A 62 0.44 5.52 -12.74
C GLY A 62 0.89 4.15 -12.25
N VAL A 63 1.37 4.14 -11.00
CA VAL A 63 1.97 2.99 -10.33
C VAL A 63 1.25 2.75 -9.01
N LEU A 64 0.95 1.48 -8.72
CA LEU A 64 0.48 1.05 -7.41
C LEU A 64 1.58 0.23 -6.73
N ILE A 65 2.03 0.68 -5.56
CA ILE A 65 2.96 -0.07 -4.73
C ILE A 65 2.20 -0.63 -3.52
N HIS A 66 2.12 -1.95 -3.44
CA HIS A 66 1.71 -2.67 -2.25
C HIS A 66 2.90 -2.90 -1.33
N LEU A 67 2.79 -2.46 -0.09
CA LEU A 67 3.74 -2.73 0.98
C LEU A 67 3.09 -3.73 1.94
N LEU A 68 3.70 -4.89 2.12
CA LEU A 68 3.31 -5.89 3.12
C LEU A 68 4.39 -5.96 4.19
N ALA A 69 4.15 -5.33 5.34
CA ALA A 69 5.01 -5.47 6.51
C ALA A 69 4.24 -5.13 7.78
N HIS A 70 4.88 -5.36 8.93
CA HIS A 70 4.36 -4.93 10.21
C HIS A 70 4.71 -3.45 10.46
N GLY A 71 3.79 -2.73 11.11
CA GLY A 71 4.13 -1.51 11.85
C GLY A 71 4.40 -1.80 13.31
N ASN A 72 5.11 -0.90 13.98
CA ASN A 72 5.36 -0.99 15.41
C ASN A 72 4.38 -0.15 16.24
N ILE A 73 4.25 -0.51 17.53
CA ILE A 73 3.32 0.12 18.48
C ILE A 73 3.61 1.61 18.72
N ASP A 74 4.89 1.99 18.66
CA ASP A 74 5.38 3.37 18.80
C ASP A 74 5.43 4.12 17.46
N ARG A 75 4.92 3.51 16.36
CA ARG A 75 4.64 4.16 15.06
C ARG A 75 5.87 4.76 14.35
N SER A 76 7.05 4.37 14.79
CA SER A 76 8.33 4.92 14.37
C SER A 76 8.97 4.15 13.21
N TYR A 77 8.62 2.87 13.02
CA TYR A 77 9.22 2.00 12.02
C TYR A 77 8.18 1.10 11.30
N PHE A 78 8.56 0.67 10.09
CA PHE A 78 7.87 -0.30 9.26
C PHE A 78 8.85 -1.41 8.87
N GLY A 79 8.44 -2.67 8.93
CA GLY A 79 9.32 -3.77 8.54
C GLY A 79 8.85 -5.15 9.01
N LYS A 80 9.77 -6.11 8.98
CA LYS A 80 9.50 -7.52 9.30
C LYS A 80 9.57 -7.79 10.80
N ASN A 81 10.63 -7.31 11.45
CA ASN A 81 10.94 -7.61 12.85
C ASN A 81 11.91 -6.56 13.43
N SER A 82 12.43 -6.79 14.65
CA SER A 82 13.37 -5.87 15.32
C SER A 82 14.64 -5.59 14.52
N ASP A 83 15.08 -6.57 13.74
CA ASP A 83 16.37 -6.59 13.05
C ASP A 83 16.25 -6.11 11.59
N PHE A 84 15.03 -6.13 11.06
CA PHE A 84 14.71 -5.70 9.70
C PHE A 84 13.52 -4.74 9.73
N LYS A 85 13.81 -3.47 10.04
CA LYS A 85 12.86 -2.38 10.18
C LYS A 85 13.42 -1.05 9.70
N PHE A 86 12.51 -0.18 9.26
CA PHE A 86 12.84 1.08 8.59
C PHE A 86 12.06 2.24 9.15
N PRO A 87 12.70 3.39 9.42
CA PRO A 87 11.94 4.56 9.79
C PRO A 87 11.17 5.03 8.56
N TRP A 88 9.91 5.43 8.74
CA TRP A 88 9.06 5.91 7.65
C TRP A 88 9.71 7.02 6.82
N SER A 89 10.58 7.84 7.43
CA SER A 89 11.33 8.90 6.76
C SER A 89 12.16 8.44 5.56
N ILE A 90 12.63 7.18 5.52
CA ILE A 90 13.45 6.69 4.39
C ILE A 90 12.65 6.60 3.08
N PHE A 91 11.33 6.56 3.17
CA PHE A 91 10.43 6.49 2.02
C PHE A 91 10.28 7.85 1.32
N GLY A 92 10.57 8.96 2.00
CA GLY A 92 10.28 10.32 1.54
C GLY A 92 10.82 10.63 0.14
N GLU A 93 12.14 10.70 0.01
CA GLU A 93 12.81 10.97 -1.27
C GLU A 93 12.48 9.95 -2.38
N PRO A 94 12.63 8.62 -2.16
CA PRO A 94 12.42 7.66 -3.24
C PRO A 94 10.97 7.63 -3.74
N LEU A 95 9.97 7.66 -2.84
CA LEU A 95 8.57 7.66 -3.27
C LEU A 95 8.20 8.96 -3.98
N THR A 96 8.72 10.11 -3.52
CA THR A 96 8.54 11.40 -4.21
C THR A 96 9.08 11.32 -5.64
N ALA A 97 10.28 10.76 -5.83
CA ALA A 97 10.87 10.59 -7.16
C ALA A 97 10.02 9.68 -8.06
N ILE A 98 9.49 8.58 -7.51
CA ILE A 98 8.57 7.68 -8.23
C ILE A 98 7.29 8.44 -8.62
N ASN A 99 6.69 9.17 -7.67
CA ASN A 99 5.45 9.91 -7.90
C ASN A 99 5.60 10.98 -8.99
N GLN A 100 6.73 11.70 -9.00
CA GLN A 100 7.04 12.69 -10.04
C GLN A 100 7.13 12.05 -11.42
N LYS A 101 7.78 10.88 -11.52
CA LYS A 101 7.91 10.17 -12.80
C LYS A 101 6.58 9.66 -13.35
N CYS A 102 5.72 9.13 -12.49
CA CYS A 102 4.39 8.66 -12.91
C CYS A 102 3.35 9.79 -13.03
N GLY A 103 3.78 11.05 -13.20
CA GLY A 103 2.90 12.19 -13.42
C GLY A 103 1.96 12.50 -12.25
N GLY A 104 2.40 12.23 -11.01
CA GLY A 104 1.61 12.44 -9.81
C GLY A 104 0.50 11.40 -9.60
N ARG A 105 0.73 10.15 -10.04
CA ARG A 105 -0.24 9.04 -10.01
C ARG A 105 0.28 7.82 -9.25
N LEU A 106 1.16 8.03 -8.26
CA LEU A 106 1.61 6.95 -7.37
C LEU A 106 0.55 6.70 -6.29
N ILE A 107 0.08 5.46 -6.20
CA ILE A 107 -0.74 4.99 -5.09
C ILE A 107 0.09 4.04 -4.22
N ILE A 108 0.07 4.26 -2.91
CA ILE A 108 0.67 3.33 -1.93
C ILE A 108 -0.46 2.55 -1.25
N ASN A 109 -0.45 1.23 -1.32
CA ASN A 109 -1.25 0.41 -0.43
C ASN A 109 -0.34 -0.17 0.67
N ALA A 110 -0.43 0.36 1.88
CA ALA A 110 0.33 -0.15 3.02
C ALA A 110 -0.56 -1.04 3.90
N SER A 111 -0.58 -2.32 3.56
CA SER A 111 -1.35 -3.31 4.30
C SER A 111 -0.58 -3.79 5.51
N LEU A 112 -1.28 -4.09 6.61
CA LEU A 112 -0.73 -4.64 7.86
C LEU A 112 0.16 -3.66 8.66
N THR A 113 0.03 -2.37 8.38
CA THR A 113 0.82 -1.31 9.01
C THR A 113 0.47 -1.05 10.48
N CYS A 114 -0.57 -1.70 11.01
CA CYS A 114 -1.10 -1.53 12.37
C CYS A 114 -1.64 -0.11 12.69
N TYR A 115 -1.16 0.95 12.02
CA TYR A 115 -1.48 2.35 12.29
C TYR A 115 -1.53 3.20 11.02
N SER A 116 -2.42 4.19 11.03
CA SER A 116 -2.70 5.09 9.90
C SER A 116 -1.79 6.33 9.82
N GLU A 117 -1.38 6.80 10.99
CA GLU A 117 -0.74 8.09 11.21
C GLU A 117 0.63 8.23 10.55
N PRO A 118 1.47 7.19 10.45
CA PRO A 118 2.78 7.33 9.80
C PRO A 118 2.71 7.79 8.35
N LEU A 119 1.75 7.28 7.57
CA LEU A 119 1.57 7.70 6.18
C LEU A 119 1.08 9.15 6.08
N MET A 120 0.21 9.57 6.99
CA MET A 120 -0.24 10.97 7.09
C MET A 120 0.93 11.90 7.42
N PHE A 121 1.75 11.55 8.41
CA PHE A 121 2.92 12.33 8.79
C PHE A 121 3.94 12.41 7.65
N LEU A 122 4.14 11.32 6.90
CA LEU A 122 4.97 11.36 5.71
C LEU A 122 4.46 12.32 4.66
N LYS A 123 3.15 12.33 4.40
CA LYS A 123 2.56 13.28 3.45
C LYS A 123 2.67 14.74 3.92
N TYR A 124 2.64 14.99 5.22
CA TYR A 124 2.89 16.33 5.75
C TYR A 124 4.34 16.78 5.60
N ALA A 125 5.30 15.87 5.81
CA ALA A 125 6.73 16.15 5.63
C ALA A 125 7.13 16.26 4.15
N HIS A 126 6.50 15.45 3.30
CA HIS A 126 6.78 15.34 1.87
C HIS A 126 5.46 15.40 1.07
N ARG A 127 5.00 16.61 0.74
CA ARG A 127 3.66 16.81 0.14
C ARG A 127 3.42 16.01 -1.14
N ASP A 128 4.46 15.81 -1.94
CA ASP A 128 4.38 15.14 -3.24
C ASP A 128 4.82 13.66 -3.19
N ILE A 129 4.87 13.05 -2.00
CA ILE A 129 5.38 11.69 -1.82
C ILE A 129 4.54 10.63 -2.54
N TYR A 130 3.22 10.80 -2.60
CA TYR A 130 2.29 9.95 -3.35
C TYR A 130 1.00 10.73 -3.66
N HIS A 131 0.28 10.30 -4.70
CA HIS A 131 -1.06 10.81 -4.99
C HIS A 131 -2.03 10.41 -3.89
N ALA A 132 -2.10 9.12 -3.60
CA ALA A 132 -2.97 8.60 -2.57
C ALA A 132 -2.35 7.41 -1.84
N ALA A 133 -2.86 7.13 -0.64
CA ALA A 133 -2.57 5.91 0.07
C ALA A 133 -3.84 5.19 0.52
N ILE A 134 -3.83 3.87 0.44
CA ILE A 134 -4.78 2.96 1.07
C ILE A 134 -4.00 2.26 2.18
N PHE A 135 -4.60 2.08 3.35
CA PHE A 135 -3.94 1.35 4.42
C PHE A 135 -4.93 0.49 5.18
N SER A 136 -4.39 -0.52 5.87
CA SER A 136 -5.14 -1.38 6.76
C SER A 136 -4.44 -1.51 8.10
N THR A 137 -5.17 -1.24 9.19
CA THR A 137 -4.70 -1.40 10.57
C THR A 137 -5.03 -2.78 11.16
N THR A 138 -5.56 -3.70 10.36
CA THR A 138 -5.90 -5.04 10.85
C THR A 138 -4.65 -5.89 11.08
N GLU A 139 -4.61 -6.56 12.23
CA GLU A 139 -3.60 -7.57 12.54
C GLU A 139 -3.91 -8.92 11.82
N ARG A 140 -5.12 -9.07 11.26
CA ARG A 140 -5.58 -10.31 10.61
C ARG A 140 -5.16 -10.36 9.15
N SER A 141 -3.97 -10.89 8.91
CA SER A 141 -3.30 -10.75 7.62
C SER A 141 -4.03 -11.29 6.39
N PRO A 142 -4.67 -12.49 6.38
CA PRO A 142 -5.38 -12.97 5.18
C PRO A 142 -6.67 -12.18 4.91
N GLN A 143 -7.41 -11.81 5.96
CA GLN A 143 -8.62 -11.01 5.82
C GLN A 143 -8.31 -9.63 5.24
N ALA A 144 -7.19 -9.02 5.66
CA ALA A 144 -6.72 -7.74 5.11
C ALA A 144 -6.53 -7.79 3.60
N ILE A 145 -5.86 -8.84 3.12
CA ILE A 145 -5.57 -9.05 1.71
C ILE A 145 -6.87 -9.24 0.92
N MET A 146 -7.78 -10.08 1.41
CA MET A 146 -9.07 -10.30 0.76
C MET A 146 -9.92 -9.03 0.66
N GLN A 147 -9.95 -8.22 1.72
CA GLN A 147 -10.69 -6.96 1.69
C GLN A 147 -10.05 -5.93 0.76
N ASN A 148 -8.72 -5.90 0.64
CA ASN A 148 -8.06 -5.09 -0.41
C ASN A 148 -8.47 -5.54 -1.82
N ILE A 149 -8.50 -6.84 -2.08
CA ILE A 149 -8.97 -7.40 -3.36
C ILE A 149 -10.44 -6.99 -3.60
N ASN A 150 -11.30 -7.07 -2.59
CA ASN A 150 -12.69 -6.62 -2.70
C ASN A 150 -12.80 -5.11 -3.00
N ILE A 151 -11.99 -4.27 -2.34
CA ILE A 151 -11.91 -2.83 -2.61
C ILE A 151 -11.56 -2.61 -4.08
N TYR A 152 -10.58 -3.34 -4.60
CA TYR A 152 -10.16 -3.24 -6.00
C TYR A 152 -11.23 -3.69 -6.98
N ASN A 153 -11.89 -4.82 -6.71
CA ASN A 153 -13.02 -5.28 -7.52
C ASN A 153 -14.15 -4.25 -7.56
N LYS A 154 -14.50 -3.64 -6.44
CA LYS A 154 -15.50 -2.56 -6.40
C LYS A 154 -15.04 -1.36 -7.23
N CYS A 155 -13.78 -0.96 -7.08
CA CYS A 155 -13.22 0.15 -7.84
C CYS A 155 -13.22 -0.10 -9.35
N ILE A 156 -12.91 -1.32 -9.81
CA ILE A 156 -13.01 -1.72 -11.22
C ILE A 156 -14.47 -1.62 -11.71
N ASN A 157 -15.42 -1.97 -10.85
CA ASN A 157 -16.85 -1.87 -11.12
C ASN A 157 -17.44 -0.47 -10.91
N SER A 158 -16.61 0.58 -11.04
CA SER A 158 -16.97 2.01 -11.00
C SER A 158 -17.23 2.62 -9.62
N ASP A 159 -17.06 1.87 -8.52
CA ASP A 159 -17.08 2.51 -7.20
C ASP A 159 -15.88 3.46 -7.04
N SER A 160 -16.09 4.55 -6.31
CA SER A 160 -14.95 5.34 -5.84
C SER A 160 -14.18 4.57 -4.76
N VAL A 161 -12.87 4.75 -4.65
CA VAL A 161 -12.05 4.12 -3.60
C VAL A 161 -12.58 4.37 -2.18
N VAL A 162 -13.08 5.58 -1.91
CA VAL A 162 -13.68 5.94 -0.61
C VAL A 162 -14.96 5.14 -0.35
N SER A 163 -15.82 5.01 -1.36
CA SER A 163 -17.05 4.21 -1.28
C SER A 163 -16.74 2.72 -1.09
N ALA A 164 -15.79 2.19 -1.85
CA ALA A 164 -15.38 0.79 -1.76
C ALA A 164 -14.82 0.45 -0.37
N ILE A 165 -13.94 1.31 0.17
CA ILE A 165 -13.40 1.18 1.54
C ILE A 165 -14.51 1.30 2.59
N THR A 166 -15.46 2.22 2.39
CA THR A 166 -16.58 2.39 3.32
C THR A 166 -17.42 1.12 3.40
N GLN A 167 -17.79 0.55 2.26
CA GLN A 167 -18.55 -0.70 2.20
C GLN A 167 -17.79 -1.88 2.83
N GLU A 168 -16.48 -2.02 2.58
CA GLU A 168 -15.71 -3.08 3.22
C GLU A 168 -15.58 -2.89 4.75
N ASN A 169 -15.47 -1.66 5.24
CA ASN A 169 -15.49 -1.39 6.67
C ASN A 169 -16.87 -1.73 7.27
N ASP A 170 -17.96 -1.34 6.62
CA ASP A 170 -19.32 -1.57 7.12
C ASP A 170 -19.69 -3.06 7.12
N ALA A 171 -19.02 -3.89 6.31
CA ALA A 171 -19.15 -5.34 6.32
C ALA A 171 -18.44 -6.02 7.52
N ILE A 172 -17.57 -5.30 8.24
CA ILE A 172 -16.89 -5.82 9.43
C ILE A 172 -17.80 -5.64 10.64
N SER A 173 -18.46 -6.73 11.03
CA SER A 173 -19.21 -6.78 12.28
C SER A 173 -18.30 -7.30 13.39
N ASP A 174 -17.93 -6.42 14.33
CA ASP A 174 -17.10 -6.75 15.49
C ASP A 174 -17.82 -6.55 16.84
N GLY A 175 -19.07 -6.06 16.81
CA GLY A 175 -19.88 -5.80 18.00
C GLY A 175 -19.39 -4.62 18.86
N SER A 176 -18.41 -3.84 18.40
CA SER A 176 -17.88 -2.68 19.10
C SER A 176 -18.62 -1.39 18.75
N GLU A 177 -18.72 -0.45 19.70
CA GLU A 177 -19.24 0.90 19.48
C GLU A 177 -18.20 1.96 19.88
N PRO A 178 -17.69 2.79 18.95
CA PRO A 178 -17.95 2.74 17.50
C PRO A 178 -17.31 1.53 16.81
N PRO A 179 -17.87 1.03 15.68
CA PRO A 179 -17.31 -0.08 14.92
C PRO A 179 -15.86 0.19 14.49
N ILE A 180 -15.00 -0.83 14.54
CA ILE A 180 -13.63 -0.69 14.03
C ILE A 180 -13.70 -0.50 12.51
N ARG A 181 -13.03 0.55 12.02
CA ARG A 181 -12.88 0.83 10.59
C ARG A 181 -11.40 0.65 10.20
N PRO A 182 -10.95 -0.60 9.98
CA PRO A 182 -9.53 -0.87 9.83
C PRO A 182 -8.95 -0.42 8.49
N PHE A 183 -9.79 -0.10 7.48
CA PHE A 183 -9.32 0.38 6.18
C PHE A 183 -9.61 1.86 6.02
N ALA A 184 -8.64 2.60 5.51
CA ALA A 184 -8.85 4.01 5.21
C ALA A 184 -8.00 4.49 4.04
N TYR A 185 -8.25 5.74 3.66
CA TYR A 185 -7.76 6.38 2.45
C TYR A 185 -7.19 7.75 2.77
N ILE A 186 -6.01 8.04 2.23
CA ILE A 186 -5.36 9.36 2.26
C ILE A 186 -5.29 9.85 0.81
N GLY A 187 -6.11 10.83 0.46
CA GLY A 187 -6.13 11.44 -0.88
C GLY A 187 -5.26 12.69 -0.97
N CYS A 188 -5.03 13.17 -2.20
CA CYS A 188 -4.67 14.57 -2.46
C CYS A 188 -5.92 15.45 -2.41
#